data_AF-C7ZDI4-F1
#
_entry.id   AF-C7ZDI4-F1
#
_cell.length_a   1.000
_cell.length_b   1.000
_cell.length_c   1.000
_cell.angle_alpha   90.00
_cell.angle_beta   90.00
_cell.angle_gamma   90.00
#
_symmetry.space_group_name_H-M   'P 1'
#
loop_
_entity.id
_entity.type
_entity.pdbx_description
1 polymer ?
#
loop_
_entity_poly.entity_id
_entity_poly.type
_entity_poly.pdbx_seq_one_letter_code
_entity_poly.pdbx_strand_id
1 'polypeptide(L)'
;GITKLLVDVFYEASERFLRTKNGQPPDHYWANWDLASLCNIHAIGVLSNNRSMIHRAVDYFKTANGMGAIENAIWKIHKEEGTGKDLGQNQEAGRDQGHATLVFAHLSVLAQQSYNQGEDLFALLENRILAGSEYMAKYNLGHDVPYSTYTNKHGTMTQTSDYGRGIVRPIGELLYGHYNGVKNLEAPWTRAYRDYVLENSGGAEGGGGDYGSTSGGYDQLGFGILLFRRN
;
A
#
# COMPACT_ATOMS: atom_id res chain seq x y z
N GLY A 1 -11.23 28.94 1.80
CA GLY A 1 -10.59 28.19 2.90
C GLY A 1 -9.93 26.94 2.36
N ILE A 2 -9.02 26.33 3.12
CA ILE A 2 -8.23 25.17 2.68
C ILE A 2 -9.09 23.99 2.19
N THR A 3 -10.21 23.71 2.86
CA THR A 3 -11.16 22.67 2.44
C THR A 3 -11.73 22.89 1.05
N LYS A 4 -12.04 24.14 0.68
CA LYS A 4 -12.56 24.46 -0.66
C LYS A 4 -11.51 24.20 -1.75
N LEU A 5 -10.26 24.57 -1.50
CA LEU A 5 -9.16 24.28 -2.43
C LEU A 5 -8.97 22.77 -2.61
N LEU A 6 -8.98 22.02 -1.52
CA LEU A 6 -8.81 20.56 -1.56
C LEU A 6 -9.94 19.88 -2.34
N VAL A 7 -11.19 20.30 -2.11
CA VAL A 7 -12.34 19.75 -2.83
C VAL A 7 -12.34 20.14 -4.31
N ASP A 8 -12.27 21.44 -4.60
CA ASP A 8 -12.46 21.94 -5.97
C ASP A 8 -11.32 21.57 -6.94
N VAL A 9 -10.13 21.29 -6.41
CA VAL A 9 -8.93 21.03 -7.22
C VAL A 9 -8.46 19.58 -7.06
N PHE A 10 -8.11 19.18 -5.84
CA PHE A 10 -7.41 17.90 -5.62
C PHE A 10 -8.36 16.71 -5.66
N TYR A 11 -9.53 16.80 -5.01
CA TYR A 11 -10.55 15.76 -5.10
C TYR A 11 -11.04 15.61 -6.56
N GLU A 12 -11.39 16.72 -7.23
CA GLU A 12 -11.86 16.67 -8.62
C GLU A 12 -10.84 16.04 -9.57
N ALA A 13 -9.55 16.31 -9.39
CA ALA A 13 -8.49 15.68 -10.18
C ALA A 13 -8.42 14.15 -9.96
N SER A 14 -8.45 13.70 -8.70
CA SER A 14 -8.43 12.27 -8.36
C SER A 14 -9.70 11.56 -8.82
N GLU A 15 -10.88 12.14 -8.61
CA GLU A 15 -12.15 11.53 -9.01
C GLU A 15 -12.28 11.45 -10.53
N ARG A 16 -11.87 12.50 -11.25
CA ARG A 16 -11.78 12.47 -12.71
C ARG A 16 -10.86 11.34 -13.16
N PHE A 17 -9.66 11.22 -12.58
CA PHE A 17 -8.72 10.15 -12.94
C PHE A 17 -9.32 8.76 -12.70
N LEU A 18 -9.89 8.51 -11.51
CA LEU A 18 -10.47 7.20 -11.20
C LEU A 18 -11.64 6.83 -12.11
N ARG A 19 -12.43 7.82 -12.53
CA ARG A 19 -13.58 7.63 -13.44
C ARG A 19 -13.17 7.42 -14.89
N THR A 20 -12.25 8.23 -15.41
CA THR A 20 -11.97 8.28 -16.85
C THR A 20 -10.71 7.54 -17.24
N LYS A 21 -9.81 7.27 -16.29
CA LYS A 21 -8.46 6.75 -16.54
C LYS A 21 -7.74 7.53 -17.64
N ASN A 22 -7.98 8.84 -17.75
CA ASN A 22 -7.48 9.70 -18.83
C ASN A 22 -7.75 9.13 -20.25
N GLY A 23 -8.86 8.42 -20.44
CA GLY A 23 -9.21 7.78 -21.71
C GLY A 23 -8.44 6.49 -22.02
N GLN A 24 -7.70 5.95 -21.06
CA GLN A 24 -6.94 4.71 -21.20
C GLN A 24 -7.72 3.49 -20.67
N PRO A 25 -7.39 2.28 -21.12
CA PRO A 25 -7.97 1.07 -20.54
C PRO A 25 -7.59 0.92 -19.05
N PRO A 26 -8.39 0.19 -18.25
CA PRO A 26 -8.19 0.08 -16.80
C PRO A 26 -6.81 -0.43 -16.37
N ASP A 27 -6.15 -1.27 -17.17
CA ASP A 27 -4.85 -1.89 -16.90
C ASP A 27 -3.66 -1.06 -17.41
N HIS A 28 -3.90 0.14 -17.98
CA HIS A 28 -2.82 1.05 -18.37
C HIS A 28 -2.12 1.67 -17.16
N TYR A 29 -2.86 2.03 -16.12
CA TYR A 29 -2.28 2.61 -14.90
C TYR A 29 -2.10 1.53 -13.85
N TRP A 30 -0.95 1.55 -13.18
CA TRP A 30 -0.62 0.60 -12.12
C TRP A 30 -1.36 0.93 -10.82
N ALA A 31 -1.39 -0.02 -9.89
CA ALA A 31 -2.14 0.06 -8.65
C ALA A 31 -1.81 1.32 -7.82
N ASN A 32 -0.53 1.72 -7.78
CA ASN A 32 -0.10 2.90 -7.02
C ASN A 32 -0.85 4.19 -7.42
N TRP A 33 -1.20 4.36 -8.70
CA TRP A 33 -1.89 5.57 -9.20
C TRP A 33 -3.31 5.68 -8.65
N ASP A 34 -4.02 4.57 -8.69
CA ASP A 34 -5.37 4.46 -8.15
C ASP A 34 -5.34 4.64 -6.64
N LEU A 35 -4.44 3.92 -5.95
CA LEU A 35 -4.34 3.95 -4.50
C LEU A 35 -3.96 5.34 -3.96
N ALA A 36 -3.06 6.07 -4.62
CA ALA A 36 -2.76 7.46 -4.28
C ALA A 36 -4.00 8.35 -4.41
N SER A 37 -4.80 8.16 -5.47
CA SER A 37 -6.05 8.89 -5.68
C SER A 37 -7.11 8.55 -4.63
N LEU A 38 -7.20 7.29 -4.21
CA LEU A 38 -8.11 6.85 -3.15
C LEU A 38 -7.72 7.43 -1.79
N CYS A 39 -6.43 7.41 -1.44
CA CYS A 39 -5.92 8.04 -0.22
C CYS A 39 -6.26 9.53 -0.18
N ASN A 40 -6.11 10.23 -1.32
CA ASN A 40 -6.44 11.64 -1.44
C ASN A 40 -7.94 11.90 -1.26
N ILE A 41 -8.80 11.18 -1.99
CA ILE A 41 -10.27 11.31 -1.86
C ILE A 41 -10.72 11.03 -0.43
N HIS A 42 -10.22 9.96 0.18
CA HIS A 42 -10.59 9.58 1.55
C HIS A 42 -10.12 10.64 2.57
N ALA A 43 -8.88 11.12 2.47
CA ALA A 43 -8.36 12.15 3.38
C ALA A 43 -9.15 13.47 3.28
N ILE A 44 -9.47 13.91 2.05
CA ILE A 44 -10.30 15.10 1.82
C ILE A 44 -11.71 14.89 2.36
N GLY A 45 -12.29 13.69 2.20
CA GLY A 45 -13.58 13.33 2.77
C GLY A 45 -13.61 13.47 4.30
N VAL A 46 -12.57 12.98 4.99
CA VAL A 46 -12.42 13.15 6.45
C VAL A 46 -12.31 14.63 6.83
N LEU A 47 -11.40 15.37 6.21
CA LEU A 47 -11.17 16.79 6.54
C LEU A 47 -12.38 17.68 6.27
N SER A 48 -13.16 17.36 5.22
CA SER A 48 -14.36 18.11 4.83
C SER A 48 -15.64 17.60 5.50
N ASN A 49 -15.56 16.58 6.36
CA ASN A 49 -16.72 15.88 6.93
C ASN A 49 -17.73 15.39 5.87
N ASN A 50 -17.22 14.89 4.74
CA ASN A 50 -18.00 14.41 3.62
C ASN A 50 -17.97 12.87 3.54
N ARG A 51 -19.00 12.23 4.10
CA ARG A 51 -19.13 10.76 4.12
C ARG A 51 -19.23 10.15 2.72
N SER A 52 -19.81 10.85 1.76
CA SER A 52 -19.92 10.35 0.38
C SER A 52 -18.55 10.18 -0.28
N MET A 53 -17.60 11.09 -0.01
CA MET A 53 -16.22 10.95 -0.49
C MET A 53 -15.48 9.80 0.19
N ILE A 54 -15.69 9.61 1.50
CA ILE A 54 -15.13 8.47 2.24
C ILE A 54 -15.64 7.15 1.64
N HIS A 55 -16.95 6.99 1.50
CA HIS A 55 -17.56 5.79 0.93
C HIS A 55 -17.12 5.59 -0.53
N ARG A 56 -17.00 6.65 -1.32
CA ARG A 56 -16.52 6.58 -2.71
C ARG A 56 -15.12 5.94 -2.82
N ALA A 57 -14.21 6.21 -1.87
CA ALA A 57 -12.89 5.59 -1.83
C ALA A 57 -12.96 4.13 -1.37
N VAL A 58 -13.72 3.85 -0.30
CA VAL A 58 -13.90 2.50 0.26
C VAL A 58 -14.56 1.55 -0.74
N ASP A 59 -15.64 1.97 -1.39
CA ASP A 59 -16.40 1.15 -2.36
C ASP A 59 -15.55 0.81 -3.58
N TYR A 60 -14.76 1.78 -4.06
CA TYR A 60 -13.82 1.54 -5.14
C TYR A 60 -12.76 0.52 -4.75
N PHE A 61 -12.16 0.68 -3.58
CA PHE A 61 -11.15 -0.25 -3.08
C PHE A 61 -11.69 -1.68 -2.98
N LYS A 62 -12.94 -1.84 -2.56
CA LYS A 62 -13.58 -3.14 -2.38
C LYS A 62 -14.04 -3.79 -3.68
N THR A 63 -14.60 -3.02 -4.61
CA THR A 63 -15.42 -3.61 -5.70
C THR A 63 -15.16 -3.07 -7.11
N ALA A 64 -14.31 -2.05 -7.29
CA ALA A 64 -14.06 -1.50 -8.62
C ALA A 64 -13.17 -2.42 -9.48
N ASN A 65 -13.29 -2.27 -10.80
CA ASN A 65 -12.44 -2.96 -11.77
C ASN A 65 -11.07 -2.27 -11.96
N GLY A 66 -10.80 -1.20 -11.21
CA GLY A 66 -9.54 -0.46 -11.30
C GLY A 66 -8.38 -1.20 -10.63
N MET A 67 -7.17 -0.86 -11.03
CA MET A 67 -5.96 -1.51 -10.55
C MET A 67 -5.65 -1.24 -9.07
N GLY A 68 -6.26 -0.22 -8.46
CA GLY A 68 -6.18 0.03 -7.03
C GLY A 68 -7.21 -0.72 -6.18
N ALA A 69 -8.15 -1.45 -6.78
CA ALA A 69 -9.03 -2.33 -6.01
C ALA A 69 -8.24 -3.51 -5.44
N ILE A 70 -8.60 -3.98 -4.24
CA ILE A 70 -7.77 -4.91 -3.45
C ILE A 70 -7.41 -6.20 -4.20
N GLU A 71 -8.37 -6.79 -4.93
CA GLU A 71 -8.16 -8.01 -5.71
C GLU A 71 -7.33 -7.79 -6.96
N ASN A 72 -7.22 -6.56 -7.46
CA ASN A 72 -6.35 -6.24 -8.60
C ASN A 72 -4.95 -5.80 -8.13
N ALA A 73 -4.89 -5.08 -7.01
CA ALA A 73 -3.64 -4.62 -6.41
C ALA A 73 -2.82 -5.80 -5.90
N ILE A 74 -3.44 -6.72 -5.15
CA ILE A 74 -2.86 -7.98 -4.67
C ILE A 74 -3.61 -9.12 -5.36
N TRP A 75 -3.21 -9.46 -6.58
CA TRP A 75 -4.03 -10.30 -7.46
C TRP A 75 -3.83 -11.79 -7.27
N LYS A 76 -2.67 -12.20 -6.74
CA LYS A 76 -2.34 -13.60 -6.56
C LYS A 76 -1.93 -13.89 -5.12
N ILE A 77 -2.55 -14.91 -4.53
CA ILE A 77 -2.11 -15.49 -3.25
C ILE A 77 -1.37 -16.79 -3.56
N HIS A 78 -0.22 -16.93 -2.92
CA HIS A 78 0.63 -18.12 -2.91
C HIS A 78 0.73 -18.67 -1.49
N LYS A 79 1.19 -19.92 -1.37
CA LYS A 79 1.55 -20.51 -0.07
C LYS A 79 3.06 -20.49 0.09
N GLU A 80 3.54 -20.00 1.21
CA GLU A 80 4.94 -20.06 1.60
C GLU A 80 5.37 -21.51 1.80
N GLU A 81 6.46 -21.90 1.16
CA GLU A 81 7.07 -23.21 1.35
C GLU A 81 7.52 -23.39 2.82
N GLY A 82 7.25 -24.57 3.38
CA GLY A 82 7.61 -24.92 4.76
C GLY A 82 6.59 -24.46 5.82
N THR A 83 6.06 -23.23 5.74
CA THR A 83 5.12 -22.70 6.75
C THR A 83 3.64 -22.79 6.33
N GLY A 84 3.36 -22.82 5.02
CA GLY A 84 2.00 -22.77 4.48
C GLY A 84 1.28 -21.42 4.66
N LYS A 85 1.99 -20.36 5.08
CA LYS A 85 1.42 -19.01 5.22
C LYS A 85 1.08 -18.40 3.87
N ASP A 86 0.06 -17.54 3.83
CA ASP A 86 -0.29 -16.82 2.61
C ASP A 86 0.70 -15.71 2.30
N LEU A 87 1.16 -15.67 1.04
CA LEU A 87 1.99 -14.61 0.48
C LEU A 87 1.26 -14.00 -0.73
N GLY A 88 0.96 -12.71 -0.65
CA GLY A 88 0.22 -11.97 -1.66
C GLY A 88 1.13 -11.24 -2.65
N GLN A 89 1.18 -11.71 -3.89
CA GLN A 89 1.88 -11.01 -4.95
C GLN A 89 1.05 -9.79 -5.41
N ASN A 90 1.63 -8.60 -5.26
CA ASN A 90 1.06 -7.40 -5.87
C ASN A 90 1.42 -7.32 -7.35
N GLN A 91 0.58 -6.64 -8.13
CA GLN A 91 0.77 -6.60 -9.58
C GLN A 91 2.06 -5.88 -10.04
N GLU A 92 2.63 -5.01 -9.21
CA GLU A 92 3.86 -4.28 -9.54
C GLU A 92 5.15 -5.01 -9.14
N ALA A 93 5.05 -6.20 -8.51
CA ALA A 93 6.21 -6.95 -8.01
C ALA A 93 7.25 -7.27 -9.11
N GLY A 94 6.79 -7.48 -10.34
CA GLY A 94 7.65 -7.72 -11.50
C GLY A 94 8.18 -6.46 -12.20
N ARG A 95 7.73 -5.27 -11.79
CA ARG A 95 8.14 -3.97 -12.35
C ARG A 95 9.43 -3.50 -11.68
N ASP A 96 9.32 -3.15 -10.40
CA ASP A 96 10.42 -2.78 -9.51
C ASP A 96 9.96 -2.66 -8.05
N GLN A 97 10.90 -2.72 -7.11
CA GLN A 97 10.58 -2.67 -5.69
C GLN A 97 10.24 -1.27 -5.19
N GLY A 98 10.67 -0.21 -5.88
CA GLY A 98 10.28 1.16 -5.55
C GLY A 98 8.75 1.33 -5.62
N HIS A 99 8.15 0.86 -6.70
CA HIS A 99 6.70 0.91 -6.90
C HIS A 99 5.95 -0.23 -6.22
N ALA A 100 6.51 -1.45 -6.19
CA ALA A 100 5.87 -2.56 -5.50
C ALA A 100 5.69 -2.28 -3.99
N THR A 101 6.68 -1.69 -3.34
CA THR A 101 6.57 -1.28 -1.93
C THR A 101 5.68 -0.05 -1.74
N LEU A 102 5.62 0.87 -2.71
CA LEU A 102 4.72 2.04 -2.68
C LEU A 102 3.24 1.62 -2.64
N VAL A 103 2.87 0.53 -3.33
CA VAL A 103 1.51 -0.04 -3.24
C VAL A 103 1.14 -0.32 -1.78
N PHE A 104 2.03 -0.96 -1.02
CA PHE A 104 1.78 -1.28 0.39
C PHE A 104 1.78 -0.05 1.29
N ALA A 105 2.55 0.98 0.95
CA ALA A 105 2.46 2.27 1.63
C ALA A 105 1.05 2.85 1.50
N HIS A 106 0.51 2.95 0.28
CA HIS A 106 -0.84 3.50 0.08
C HIS A 106 -1.94 2.59 0.63
N LEU A 107 -1.82 1.26 0.49
CA LEU A 107 -2.77 0.31 1.08
C LEU A 107 -2.85 0.49 2.60
N SER A 108 -1.70 0.58 3.27
CA SER A 108 -1.63 0.75 4.72
C SER A 108 -2.27 2.06 5.16
N VAL A 109 -2.00 3.17 4.45
CA VAL A 109 -2.59 4.49 4.74
C VAL A 109 -4.10 4.48 4.50
N LEU A 110 -4.57 3.98 3.37
CA LEU A 110 -6.00 3.90 3.07
C LEU A 110 -6.73 3.05 4.12
N ALA A 111 -6.17 1.88 4.46
CA ALA A 111 -6.75 1.00 5.46
C ALA A 111 -6.78 1.65 6.85
N GLN A 112 -5.73 2.37 7.24
CA GLN A 112 -5.69 3.08 8.52
C GLN A 112 -6.66 4.28 8.55
N GLN A 113 -6.77 5.02 7.45
CA GLN A 113 -7.76 6.10 7.31
C GLN A 113 -9.19 5.57 7.45
N SER A 114 -9.50 4.46 6.79
CA SER A 114 -10.82 3.81 6.86
C SER A 114 -11.09 3.21 8.24
N TYR A 115 -10.09 2.57 8.86
CA TYR A 115 -10.21 2.01 10.21
C TYR A 115 -10.55 3.10 11.23
N ASN A 116 -9.90 4.27 11.12
CA ASN A 116 -10.19 5.44 11.95
C ASN A 116 -11.61 6.02 11.71
N GLN A 117 -12.30 5.61 10.65
CA GLN A 117 -13.69 5.98 10.35
C GLN A 117 -14.68 4.83 10.61
N GLY A 118 -14.22 3.73 11.23
CA GLY A 118 -15.05 2.58 11.60
C GLY A 118 -15.14 1.48 10.53
N GLU A 119 -14.33 1.53 9.48
CA GLU A 119 -14.31 0.55 8.39
C GLU A 119 -13.00 -0.25 8.38
N ASP A 120 -13.08 -1.55 8.67
CA ASP A 120 -11.89 -2.40 8.81
C ASP A 120 -11.44 -3.01 7.48
N LEU A 121 -10.73 -2.22 6.67
CA LEU A 121 -10.12 -2.68 5.43
C LEU A 121 -8.93 -3.63 5.65
N PHE A 122 -8.29 -3.63 6.82
CA PHE A 122 -7.22 -4.56 7.13
C PHE A 122 -7.73 -6.01 7.24
N ALA A 123 -8.99 -6.22 7.64
CA ALA A 123 -9.63 -7.54 7.69
C ALA A 123 -10.06 -8.08 6.32
N LEU A 124 -10.11 -7.23 5.30
CA LEU A 124 -10.74 -7.54 4.03
C LEU A 124 -10.08 -8.75 3.34
N LEU A 125 -10.91 -9.66 2.82
CA LEU A 125 -10.50 -10.88 2.11
C LEU A 125 -9.47 -11.70 2.90
N GLU A 126 -9.81 -12.05 4.14
CA GLU A 126 -8.96 -12.86 5.03
C GLU A 126 -7.60 -12.19 5.33
N ASN A 127 -7.61 -10.88 5.56
CA ASN A 127 -6.41 -10.04 5.75
C ASN A 127 -5.49 -10.03 4.52
N ARG A 128 -6.04 -9.80 3.33
CA ARG A 128 -5.28 -9.84 2.07
C ARG A 128 -4.11 -8.84 2.03
N ILE A 129 -4.25 -7.69 2.70
CA ILE A 129 -3.16 -6.72 2.86
C ILE A 129 -2.00 -7.33 3.69
N LEU A 130 -2.28 -8.15 4.71
CA LEU A 130 -1.25 -8.86 5.50
C LEU A 130 -0.49 -9.87 4.65
N ALA A 131 -1.21 -10.70 3.90
CA ALA A 131 -0.58 -11.65 2.98
C ALA A 131 0.36 -10.92 2.01
N GLY A 132 -0.08 -9.78 1.48
CA GLY A 132 0.77 -8.96 0.61
C GLY A 132 1.95 -8.29 1.32
N SER A 133 1.77 -7.80 2.56
CA SER A 133 2.88 -7.21 3.33
C SER A 133 3.95 -8.26 3.64
N GLU A 134 3.55 -9.49 4.00
CA GLU A 134 4.48 -10.60 4.22
C GLU A 134 5.28 -10.95 2.95
N TYR A 135 4.62 -10.98 1.78
CA TYR A 135 5.29 -11.20 0.48
C TYR A 135 6.33 -10.10 0.19
N MET A 136 5.91 -8.84 0.28
CA MET A 136 6.77 -7.69 -0.03
C MET A 136 7.96 -7.61 0.92
N ALA A 137 7.71 -7.81 2.21
CA ALA A 137 8.73 -7.79 3.25
C ALA A 137 9.74 -8.92 3.06
N LYS A 138 9.27 -10.16 2.87
CA LYS A 138 10.13 -11.32 2.63
C LYS A 138 11.08 -11.08 1.45
N TYR A 139 10.55 -10.58 0.34
CA TYR A 139 11.37 -10.34 -0.85
C TYR A 139 12.43 -9.23 -0.65
N ASN A 140 12.04 -8.12 0.00
CA ASN A 140 12.94 -7.01 0.26
C ASN A 140 13.94 -7.29 1.38
N LEU A 141 13.72 -8.30 2.22
CA LEU A 141 14.72 -8.82 3.16
C LEU A 141 15.75 -9.75 2.49
N GLY A 142 15.68 -9.92 1.17
CA GLY A 142 16.64 -10.73 0.41
C GLY A 142 16.26 -12.21 0.27
N HIS A 143 15.06 -12.62 0.69
CA HIS A 143 14.56 -13.98 0.48
C HIS A 143 13.76 -14.08 -0.83
N ASP A 144 13.67 -15.27 -1.39
CA ASP A 144 12.88 -15.50 -2.59
C ASP A 144 11.39 -15.72 -2.26
N VAL A 145 10.55 -15.38 -3.22
CA VAL A 145 9.09 -15.47 -3.15
C VAL A 145 8.56 -16.12 -4.42
N PRO A 146 7.48 -16.93 -4.34
CA PRO A 146 6.85 -17.50 -5.53
C PRO A 146 6.26 -16.40 -6.41
N TYR A 147 6.34 -16.57 -7.73
CA TYR A 147 5.82 -15.58 -8.67
C TYR A 147 4.96 -16.23 -9.75
N SER A 148 3.76 -15.71 -9.96
CA SER A 148 2.92 -16.01 -11.12
C SER A 148 3.12 -14.94 -12.18
N THR A 149 3.31 -15.36 -13.43
CA THR A 149 3.42 -14.45 -14.58
C THR A 149 2.29 -13.43 -14.59
N TYR A 150 2.65 -12.16 -14.66
CA TYR A 150 1.72 -11.04 -14.72
C TYR A 150 1.87 -10.33 -16.06
N THR A 151 0.75 -10.07 -16.73
CA THR A 151 0.72 -9.38 -18.03
C THR A 151 -0.26 -8.22 -17.95
N ASN A 152 0.18 -7.05 -18.38
CA ASN A 152 -0.66 -5.87 -18.55
C ASN A 152 -0.28 -5.12 -19.84
N LYS A 153 -0.84 -3.91 -20.02
CA LYS A 153 -0.57 -3.05 -21.19
C LYS A 153 0.91 -2.74 -21.44
N HIS A 154 1.77 -2.83 -20.43
CA HIS A 154 3.21 -2.53 -20.49
C HIS A 154 4.08 -3.75 -20.82
N GLY A 155 3.52 -4.95 -20.77
CA GLY A 155 4.20 -6.18 -21.13
C GLY A 155 3.96 -7.33 -20.15
N THR A 156 4.77 -8.37 -20.29
CA THR A 156 4.71 -9.57 -19.47
C THR A 156 5.93 -9.63 -18.56
N MET A 157 5.69 -9.79 -17.26
CA MET A 157 6.71 -10.02 -16.25
C MET A 157 6.58 -11.46 -15.75
N THR A 158 7.68 -12.20 -15.75
CA THR A 158 7.72 -13.65 -15.41
C THR A 158 8.39 -13.94 -14.07
N GLN A 159 8.93 -12.93 -13.40
CA GLN A 159 9.58 -13.04 -12.10
C GLN A 159 9.43 -11.72 -11.33
N THR A 160 9.66 -11.76 -10.01
CA THR A 160 9.82 -10.55 -9.20
C THR A 160 11.08 -9.81 -9.65
N SER A 161 11.00 -8.47 -9.72
CA SER A 161 12.11 -7.63 -10.18
C SER A 161 13.09 -7.34 -9.04
N ASP A 162 14.38 -7.63 -9.25
CA ASP A 162 15.45 -7.29 -8.32
C ASP A 162 15.79 -5.78 -8.34
N TYR A 163 15.23 -5.00 -9.27
CA TYR A 163 15.48 -3.56 -9.34
C TYR A 163 14.95 -2.86 -8.09
N GLY A 164 15.87 -2.30 -7.30
CA GLY A 164 15.58 -1.65 -6.03
C GLY A 164 15.30 -2.61 -4.86
N ARG A 165 15.64 -3.90 -4.97
CA ARG A 165 15.47 -4.87 -3.87
C ARG A 165 16.24 -4.44 -2.62
N GLY A 166 15.60 -4.57 -1.47
CA GLY A 166 16.14 -4.08 -0.20
C GLY A 166 15.91 -2.59 0.01
N ILE A 167 14.91 -2.00 -0.65
CA ILE A 167 14.57 -0.60 -0.41
C ILE A 167 14.11 -0.40 1.05
N VAL A 168 14.69 0.62 1.69
CA VAL A 168 14.31 1.08 3.03
C VAL A 168 13.18 2.11 2.87
N ARG A 169 11.99 1.79 3.39
CA ARG A 169 10.80 2.66 3.28
C ARG A 169 10.00 2.61 4.60
N PRO A 170 9.52 3.75 5.13
CA PRO A 170 8.85 3.80 6.43
C PRO A 170 7.38 3.36 6.33
N ILE A 171 7.18 2.06 6.12
CA ILE A 171 5.87 1.40 6.00
C ILE A 171 5.68 0.29 7.04
N GLY A 172 6.78 -0.22 7.60
CA GLY A 172 6.77 -1.38 8.50
C GLY A 172 6.05 -1.08 9.81
N GLU A 173 6.22 0.12 10.37
CA GLU A 173 5.56 0.49 11.63
C GLU A 173 4.04 0.47 11.53
N LEU A 174 3.46 1.01 10.45
CA LEU A 174 2.01 1.04 10.28
C LEU A 174 1.46 -0.38 10.14
N LEU A 175 2.03 -1.15 9.20
CA LEU A 175 1.55 -2.49 8.90
C LEU A 175 1.68 -3.42 10.11
N TYR A 176 2.86 -3.47 10.73
CA TYR A 176 3.09 -4.32 11.89
C TYR A 176 2.31 -3.83 13.11
N GLY A 177 2.30 -2.51 13.37
CA GLY A 177 1.57 -1.91 14.47
C GLY A 177 0.07 -2.23 14.42
N HIS A 178 -0.52 -2.23 13.23
CA HIS A 178 -1.93 -2.62 13.08
C HIS A 178 -2.12 -4.14 13.25
N TYR A 179 -1.44 -4.97 12.46
CA TYR A 179 -1.72 -6.41 12.49
C TYR A 179 -1.33 -7.08 13.80
N ASN A 180 -0.14 -6.81 14.31
CA ASN A 180 0.29 -7.37 15.58
C ASN A 180 -0.34 -6.61 16.76
N GLY A 181 -0.18 -5.29 16.80
CA GLY A 181 -0.54 -4.47 17.97
C GLY A 181 -2.04 -4.19 18.13
N VAL A 182 -2.84 -4.23 17.07
CA VAL A 182 -4.31 -4.03 17.15
C VAL A 182 -5.05 -5.36 17.01
N LYS A 183 -4.63 -6.21 16.06
CA LYS A 183 -5.34 -7.46 15.74
C LYS A 183 -4.78 -8.72 16.39
N ASN A 184 -3.63 -8.65 17.08
CA ASN A 184 -2.93 -9.81 17.64
C ASN A 184 -2.67 -10.91 16.60
N LEU A 185 -2.36 -10.51 15.36
CA LEU A 185 -1.99 -11.43 14.28
C LEU A 185 -0.46 -11.49 14.12
N GLU A 186 0.02 -12.68 13.79
CA GLU A 186 1.43 -12.91 13.48
C GLU A 186 1.77 -12.35 12.10
N ALA A 187 2.80 -11.50 12.04
CA ALA A 187 3.29 -10.88 10.82
C ALA A 187 4.84 -10.89 10.81
N PRO A 188 5.48 -12.08 10.78
CA PRO A 188 6.91 -12.20 11.04
C PRO A 188 7.78 -11.51 9.98
N TRP A 189 7.44 -11.60 8.69
CA TRP A 189 8.21 -10.93 7.65
C TRP A 189 8.01 -9.43 7.73
N THR A 190 6.77 -8.98 7.95
CA THR A 190 6.45 -7.56 8.14
C THR A 190 7.18 -6.99 9.36
N ARG A 191 7.27 -7.76 10.45
CA ARG A 191 8.08 -7.41 11.64
C ARG A 191 9.55 -7.28 11.30
N ALA A 192 10.12 -8.27 10.63
CA ALA A 192 11.53 -8.27 10.25
C ALA A 192 11.86 -7.09 9.32
N TYR A 193 10.95 -6.75 8.40
CA TYR A 193 11.12 -5.60 7.51
C TYR A 193 11.00 -4.27 8.26
N ARG A 194 10.08 -4.14 9.22
CA ARG A 194 10.06 -3.00 10.15
C ARG A 194 11.40 -2.87 10.86
N ASP A 195 11.91 -3.95 11.45
CA ASP A 195 13.19 -3.92 12.19
C ASP A 195 14.36 -3.54 11.29
N TYR A 196 14.42 -4.11 10.08
CA TYR A 196 15.36 -3.71 9.04
C TYR A 196 15.28 -2.21 8.72
N VAL A 197 14.08 -1.64 8.56
CA VAL A 197 13.91 -0.21 8.29
C VAL A 197 14.44 0.62 9.45
N LEU A 198 14.11 0.27 10.69
CA LEU A 198 14.56 1.01 11.88
C LEU A 198 16.08 0.98 12.04
N GLU A 199 16.70 -0.17 11.85
CA GLU A 199 18.16 -0.33 11.88
C GLU A 199 18.84 0.58 10.85
N ASN A 200 18.22 0.74 9.68
CA ASN A 200 18.72 1.60 8.61
C ASN A 200 18.27 3.07 8.73
N SER A 201 17.48 3.43 9.74
CA SER A 201 16.97 4.80 9.97
C SER A 201 17.36 5.37 11.34
N GLY A 202 18.43 4.86 11.96
CA GLY A 202 18.91 5.37 13.24
C GLY A 202 18.01 5.04 14.43
N GLY A 203 17.20 3.97 14.32
CA GLY A 203 16.35 3.43 15.38
C GLY A 203 14.91 3.94 15.39
N ALA A 204 14.56 4.88 14.50
CA ALA A 204 13.20 5.38 14.35
C ALA A 204 12.85 5.69 12.91
N GLU A 205 11.56 5.64 12.57
CA GLU A 205 11.13 6.26 11.31
C GLU A 205 11.16 7.79 11.46
N GLY A 206 11.98 8.48 10.67
CA GLY A 206 12.28 9.92 10.82
C GLY A 206 11.58 10.84 9.81
N GLY A 207 10.75 10.26 8.94
CA GLY A 207 9.85 10.99 8.05
C GLY A 207 10.43 11.34 6.68
N GLY A 208 9.75 12.27 6.01
CA GLY A 208 10.09 12.66 4.63
C GLY A 208 11.50 13.24 4.53
N GLY A 209 12.31 12.72 3.60
CA GLY A 209 13.71 13.12 3.39
C GLY A 209 14.76 12.19 4.03
N ASP A 210 14.36 11.33 4.97
CA ASP A 210 15.26 10.39 5.65
C ASP A 210 15.50 9.10 4.84
N TYR A 211 14.76 8.91 3.75
CA TYR A 211 14.75 7.70 2.92
C TYR A 211 15.25 7.96 1.49
N GLY A 212 16.17 8.93 1.35
CA GLY A 212 16.77 9.32 0.08
C GLY A 212 16.25 10.66 -0.45
N SER A 213 16.95 11.18 -1.46
CA SER A 213 16.69 12.52 -2.04
C SER A 213 15.70 12.51 -3.22
N THR A 214 15.26 11.34 -3.68
CA THR A 214 14.29 11.19 -4.76
C THR A 214 12.86 11.18 -4.21
N SER A 215 11.86 11.16 -5.10
CA SER A 215 10.44 11.17 -4.70
C SER A 215 10.09 10.09 -3.68
N GLY A 216 10.73 8.92 -3.78
CA GLY A 216 10.55 7.78 -2.86
C GLY A 216 10.68 8.17 -1.38
N GLY A 217 11.59 9.10 -1.07
CA GLY A 217 11.84 9.58 0.29
C GLY A 217 10.75 10.49 0.85
N TYR A 218 9.76 10.88 0.04
CA TYR A 218 8.68 11.82 0.42
C TYR A 218 7.27 11.22 0.25
N ASP A 219 7.16 9.98 -0.24
CA ASP A 219 5.86 9.32 -0.48
C ASP A 219 5.11 8.98 0.81
N GLN A 220 5.81 8.92 1.95
CA GLN A 220 5.26 8.59 3.26
C GLN A 220 5.58 9.67 4.28
N LEU A 221 4.69 9.84 5.25
CA LEU A 221 4.92 10.73 6.39
C LEU A 221 6.07 10.24 7.28
N GLY A 222 6.19 8.91 7.44
CA GLY A 222 7.33 8.23 8.05
C GLY A 222 7.62 8.50 9.53
N PHE A 223 6.62 8.81 10.35
CA PHE A 223 6.75 8.90 11.82
C PHE A 223 6.03 7.73 12.52
N GLY A 224 6.13 6.52 11.98
CA GLY A 224 5.25 5.41 12.34
C GLY A 224 5.37 4.93 13.79
N ILE A 225 6.56 5.04 14.40
CA ILE A 225 6.74 4.70 15.83
C ILE A 225 5.80 5.55 16.70
N LEU A 226 5.70 6.85 16.43
CA LEU A 226 4.86 7.75 17.21
C LEU A 226 3.36 7.50 16.94
N LEU A 227 3.02 7.14 15.69
CA LEU A 227 1.64 7.12 15.22
C LEU A 227 0.95 5.77 15.44
N PHE A 228 1.68 4.65 15.38
CA PHE A 228 1.10 3.31 15.25
C PHE A 228 1.57 2.31 16.29
N ARG A 229 2.72 2.54 16.93
CA ARG A 229 3.26 1.60 17.91
C ARG A 229 2.44 1.64 19.20
N ARG A 230 2.07 0.45 19.68
CA ARG A 230 1.48 0.25 21.00
C ARG A 230 2.50 -0.45 21.90
N ASN A 231 2.63 0.03 23.13
CA ASN A 231 3.46 -0.56 24.18
C ASN A 231 2.73 -1.70 24.87
#